data_AF-A0A3L6L2I7-F1
#
_entry.id   AF-A0A3L6L2I7-F1
#
_cell.length_a   1.000
_cell.length_b   1.000
_cell.length_c   1.000
_cell.angle_alpha   90.00
_cell.angle_beta   90.00
_cell.angle_gamma   90.00
#
_symmetry.space_group_name_H-M   'P 1'
#
loop_
_entity.id
_entity.type
_entity.pdbx_description
1 polymer ?
#
loop_
_entity_poly.entity_id
_entity_poly.type
_entity_poly.pdbx_seq_one_letter_code
_entity_poly.pdbx_strand_id
1 'polypeptide(L)'
;MSDDDDDVVVLQVCANKQCLGIEDLQFDEAMGEMYCANCRELYNRAAQEGFRILLSPEDVVLVRMIFDRFDNGKGYWTHDDFVRFQESTLQDVETDINSHEALKEFFKDEYDIELTPSSSGEYNILPENLEEMYGGYAYNNINALHKDCDALESIGLINTAVLE
;
A
#
# COMPACT_ATOMS: atom_id res chain seq x y z
N MET A 1 -4.24 32.02 -20.53
CA MET A 1 -4.21 31.76 -19.09
C MET A 1 -5.40 30.88 -18.87
N SER A 2 -5.12 29.57 -18.85
CA SER A 2 -6.13 28.53 -18.76
C SER A 2 -6.16 28.15 -17.30
N ASP A 3 -7.31 28.41 -16.68
CA ASP A 3 -7.58 28.17 -15.27
C ASP A 3 -7.44 26.67 -14.95
N ASP A 4 -6.85 26.45 -13.78
CA ASP A 4 -6.70 25.24 -12.98
C ASP A 4 -7.68 24.11 -13.34
N ASP A 5 -7.17 23.09 -14.04
CA ASP A 5 -7.60 21.71 -13.85
C ASP A 5 -7.11 21.32 -12.44
N ASP A 6 -7.91 21.63 -11.43
CA ASP A 6 -7.88 20.88 -10.17
C ASP A 6 -8.15 19.42 -10.56
N ASP A 7 -7.09 18.63 -10.64
CA ASP A 7 -7.14 17.18 -10.73
C ASP A 7 -7.86 16.67 -9.48
N VAL A 8 -9.19 16.59 -9.57
CA VAL A 8 -10.02 15.87 -8.61
C VAL A 8 -9.63 14.41 -8.77
N VAL A 9 -8.64 13.97 -7.98
CA VAL A 9 -8.39 12.57 -7.73
C VAL A 9 -9.62 12.04 -7.01
N VAL A 10 -10.63 11.64 -7.78
CA VAL A 10 -11.72 10.81 -7.27
C VAL A 10 -11.07 9.49 -6.90
N LEU A 11 -10.54 9.40 -5.68
CA LEU A 11 -10.28 8.10 -5.07
C LEU A 11 -11.62 7.36 -5.14
N GLN A 12 -11.68 6.32 -5.97
CA GLN A 12 -12.83 5.45 -6.12
C GLN A 12 -12.99 4.61 -4.85
N VAL A 13 -13.28 5.25 -3.73
CA VAL A 13 -13.26 4.61 -2.42
C VAL A 13 -14.60 3.97 -2.14
N CYS A 14 -14.77 2.73 -2.61
CA CYS A 14 -15.28 1.63 -1.79
C CYS A 14 -15.20 0.31 -2.55
N ALA A 15 -14.12 -0.45 -2.35
CA ALA A 15 -13.92 -1.78 -2.95
C ALA A 15 -15.01 -2.80 -2.59
N ASN A 16 -15.77 -2.58 -1.51
CA ASN A 16 -16.50 -3.67 -0.87
C ASN A 16 -17.93 -3.90 -1.35
N LYS A 17 -18.28 -3.59 -2.61
CA LYS A 17 -19.61 -3.90 -3.21
C LYS A 17 -20.86 -3.47 -2.39
N GLN A 18 -20.67 -2.68 -1.34
CA GLN A 18 -21.66 -2.36 -0.31
C GLN A 18 -22.12 -0.91 -0.35
N CYS A 19 -21.48 -0.08 -1.18
CA CYS A 19 -21.96 1.25 -1.50
C CYS A 19 -22.71 1.13 -2.82
N LEU A 20 -24.04 1.13 -2.73
CA LEU A 20 -24.93 0.67 -3.79
C LEU A 20 -25.31 1.80 -4.76
N GLY A 21 -24.89 3.04 -4.50
CA GLY A 21 -25.03 4.16 -5.42
C GLY A 21 -24.54 5.52 -4.88
N ILE A 22 -24.61 6.55 -5.72
CA ILE A 22 -24.30 7.97 -5.37
C ILE A 22 -25.17 8.47 -4.21
N GLU A 23 -26.35 7.88 -4.02
CA GLU A 23 -27.32 8.23 -2.97
C GLU A 23 -26.81 7.91 -1.55
N ASP A 24 -25.81 7.03 -1.44
CA ASP A 24 -25.19 6.66 -0.15
C ASP A 24 -24.00 7.56 0.20
N LEU A 25 -23.56 8.43 -0.71
CA LEU A 25 -22.41 9.33 -0.50
C LEU A 25 -22.81 10.49 0.43
N GLN A 26 -22.06 10.65 1.51
CA GLN A 26 -22.12 11.77 2.41
C GLN A 26 -20.83 12.56 2.28
N PHE A 27 -20.96 13.88 2.23
CA PHE A 27 -19.80 14.77 2.26
C PHE A 27 -19.18 14.74 3.66
N ASP A 28 -17.92 14.32 3.77
CA ASP A 28 -17.16 14.37 5.00
C ASP A 28 -16.42 15.71 5.10
N GLU A 29 -16.96 16.64 5.90
CA GLU A 29 -16.35 17.96 6.12
C GLU A 29 -14.94 17.89 6.72
N ALA A 30 -14.56 16.80 7.40
CA ALA A 30 -13.23 16.66 7.98
C ALA A 30 -12.16 16.32 6.94
N MET A 31 -12.54 15.62 5.87
CA MET A 31 -11.62 15.18 4.81
C MET A 31 -11.82 15.92 3.48
N GLY A 32 -12.91 16.68 3.34
CA GLY A 32 -13.22 17.43 2.13
C GLY A 32 -13.72 16.58 0.96
N GLU A 33 -14.16 15.34 1.23
CA GLU A 33 -14.42 14.32 0.21
C GLU A 33 -15.79 13.64 0.39
N MET A 34 -16.30 13.01 -0.68
CA MET A 34 -17.57 12.27 -0.68
C MET A 34 -17.34 10.79 -0.37
N TYR A 35 -17.84 10.31 0.77
CA TYR A 35 -17.73 8.92 1.20
C TYR A 35 -19.08 8.29 1.49
N CYS A 36 -19.27 7.01 1.16
CA CYS A 36 -20.40 6.28 1.72
C CYS A 36 -20.15 5.94 3.19
N ALA A 37 -21.23 5.83 3.99
CA ALA A 37 -21.15 5.59 5.43
C ALA A 37 -20.29 4.37 5.81
N ASN A 38 -20.38 3.29 5.02
CA ASN A 38 -19.59 2.07 5.22
C ASN A 38 -18.09 2.31 5.00
N CYS A 39 -17.72 3.08 3.97
CA CYS A 39 -16.32 3.41 3.74
C CYS A 39 -15.77 4.36 4.80
N ARG A 40 -16.59 5.29 5.30
CA ARG A 40 -16.22 6.14 6.44
C ARG A 40 -15.97 5.33 7.72
N GLU A 41 -16.85 4.37 8.02
CA GLU A 41 -16.67 3.48 9.16
C GLU A 41 -15.39 2.64 9.00
N LEU A 42 -15.14 2.12 7.80
CA LEU A 42 -13.95 1.35 7.48
C LEU A 42 -12.68 2.19 7.60
N TYR A 43 -12.68 3.43 7.10
CA TYR A 43 -11.58 4.37 7.25
C TYR A 43 -11.31 4.69 8.71
N ASN A 44 -12.34 5.04 9.48
CA ASN A 44 -12.19 5.34 10.90
C ASN A 44 -11.62 4.15 11.68
N ARG A 45 -12.01 2.93 11.29
CA ARG A 45 -11.47 1.71 11.87
C ARG A 45 -10.01 1.49 11.45
N ALA A 46 -9.68 1.68 10.18
CA ALA A 46 -8.31 1.60 9.68
C ALA A 46 -7.40 2.65 10.31
N ALA A 47 -7.89 3.87 10.56
CA ALA A 47 -7.16 4.91 11.28
C ALA A 47 -6.84 4.53 12.74
N GLN A 48 -7.59 3.59 13.34
CA GLN A 48 -7.35 3.10 14.70
C GLN A 48 -6.54 1.81 14.75
N GLU A 49 -6.79 0.88 13.81
CA GLU A 49 -6.26 -0.48 13.84
C GLU A 49 -5.13 -0.73 12.79
N GLY A 50 -4.98 0.17 11.82
CA GLY A 50 -4.18 0.03 10.61
C GLY A 50 -5.00 -0.49 9.43
N PHE A 51 -4.60 -0.18 8.20
CA PHE A 51 -5.18 -0.70 6.96
C PHE A 51 -4.92 -2.20 6.77
N ARG A 52 -3.94 -2.79 7.47
CA ARG A 52 -3.70 -4.25 7.45
C ARG A 52 -4.94 -5.08 7.82
N ILE A 53 -5.92 -4.51 8.53
CA ILE A 53 -7.20 -5.18 8.85
C ILE A 53 -8.01 -5.60 7.63
N LEU A 54 -7.68 -5.02 6.47
CA LEU A 54 -8.33 -5.29 5.18
C LEU A 54 -7.69 -6.48 4.45
N LEU A 55 -6.56 -6.98 4.94
CA LEU A 55 -5.92 -8.17 4.40
C LEU A 55 -6.56 -9.42 4.99
N SER A 56 -6.87 -10.39 4.13
CA SER A 56 -7.23 -11.72 4.57
C SER A 56 -6.00 -12.47 5.14
N PRO A 57 -6.20 -13.56 5.90
CA PRO A 57 -5.07 -14.39 6.35
C PRO A 57 -4.19 -14.90 5.20
N GLU A 58 -4.77 -15.16 4.02
CA GLU A 58 -4.04 -15.57 2.82
C GLU A 58 -3.21 -14.42 2.26
N ASP A 59 -3.78 -13.21 2.19
CA ASP A 59 -3.07 -12.00 1.77
C ASP A 59 -1.85 -11.73 2.67
N VAL A 60 -2.00 -11.86 3.99
CA VAL A 60 -0.88 -11.69 4.94
C VAL A 60 0.26 -12.66 4.65
N VAL A 61 -0.06 -13.90 4.26
CA VAL A 61 0.96 -14.90 3.88
C VAL A 61 1.65 -14.52 2.57
N LEU A 62 0.91 -14.00 1.59
CA LEU A 62 1.49 -13.48 0.34
C LEU A 62 2.42 -12.28 0.59
N VAL A 63 1.99 -11.32 1.42
CA VAL A 63 2.82 -10.17 1.80
C VAL A 63 4.12 -10.63 2.44
N ARG A 64 4.05 -11.62 3.35
CA ARG A 64 5.26 -12.20 3.96
C ARG A 64 6.16 -12.91 2.95
N MET A 65 5.58 -13.66 2.01
CA MET A 65 6.35 -14.33 0.97
C MET A 65 7.12 -13.31 0.10
N ILE A 66 6.49 -12.20 -0.27
CA ILE A 66 7.15 -11.09 -0.95
C ILE A 66 8.25 -10.51 -0.04
N PHE A 67 7.92 -10.19 1.22
CA PHE A 67 8.86 -9.62 2.18
C PHE A 67 10.15 -10.46 2.31
N ASP A 68 9.99 -11.74 2.61
CA ASP A 68 11.09 -12.68 2.85
C ASP A 68 11.98 -12.83 1.60
N ARG A 69 11.43 -12.59 0.40
CA ARG A 69 12.18 -12.71 -0.85
C ARG A 69 13.28 -11.66 -0.98
N PHE A 70 13.06 -10.44 -0.49
CA PHE A 70 14.00 -9.33 -0.63
C PHE A 70 14.74 -9.00 0.67
N ASP A 71 14.23 -9.44 1.82
CA ASP A 71 14.81 -9.20 3.15
C ASP A 71 16.21 -9.84 3.34
N ASN A 72 16.50 -10.96 2.67
CA ASN A 72 17.73 -11.74 2.89
C ASN A 72 17.93 -12.18 4.35
N GLY A 73 16.86 -12.28 5.15
CA GLY A 73 16.87 -12.74 6.55
C GLY A 73 17.27 -11.68 7.58
N LYS A 74 17.22 -10.39 7.25
CA LYS A 74 17.51 -9.28 8.17
C LYS A 74 16.30 -8.92 9.06
N GLY A 75 15.09 -9.29 8.65
CA GLY A 75 13.82 -8.86 9.23
C GLY A 75 13.40 -7.43 8.83
N TYR A 76 14.04 -6.83 7.82
CA TYR A 76 13.72 -5.48 7.35
C TYR A 76 14.26 -5.24 5.92
N TRP A 77 13.61 -4.35 5.17
CA TRP A 77 14.10 -3.87 3.88
C TRP A 77 14.74 -2.49 4.01
N THR A 78 15.89 -2.32 3.36
CA THR A 78 16.48 -1.00 3.11
C THR A 78 15.88 -0.39 1.85
N HIS A 79 16.23 0.86 1.56
CA HIS A 79 15.87 1.50 0.28
C HIS A 79 16.33 0.66 -0.93
N ASP A 80 17.54 0.09 -0.89
CA ASP A 80 18.04 -0.82 -1.94
C ASP A 80 17.16 -2.06 -2.15
N ASP A 81 16.67 -2.67 -1.05
CA ASP A 81 15.80 -3.84 -1.15
C ASP A 81 14.43 -3.45 -1.75
N PHE A 82 13.92 -2.28 -1.40
CA PHE A 82 12.67 -1.74 -1.95
C PHE A 82 12.78 -1.39 -3.44
N VAL A 83 13.87 -0.74 -3.85
CA VAL A 83 14.15 -0.46 -5.27
C VAL A 83 14.22 -1.76 -6.06
N ARG A 84 14.93 -2.78 -5.55
CA ARG A 84 14.96 -4.11 -6.18
C ARG A 84 13.58 -4.74 -6.31
N PHE A 85 12.71 -4.55 -5.32
CA PHE A 85 11.33 -5.01 -5.38
C PHE A 85 10.57 -4.28 -6.49
N GLN A 86 10.63 -2.94 -6.56
CA GLN A 86 9.97 -2.13 -7.59
C GLN A 86 10.45 -2.49 -9.02
N GLU A 87 11.76 -2.67 -9.20
CA GLU A 87 12.34 -3.13 -10.47
C GLU A 87 11.80 -4.51 -10.89
N SER A 88 11.53 -5.38 -9.91
CA SER A 88 11.04 -6.73 -10.14
C SER A 88 9.53 -6.79 -10.42
N THR A 89 8.76 -5.80 -9.96
CA THR A 89 7.32 -5.69 -10.21
C THR A 89 6.97 -4.77 -11.39
N LEU A 90 7.99 -4.20 -12.06
CA LEU A 90 7.83 -3.27 -13.19
C LEU A 90 6.94 -2.06 -12.84
N GLN A 91 6.95 -1.65 -11.57
CA GLN A 91 6.32 -0.41 -11.18
C GLN A 91 7.26 0.73 -11.62
N ASP A 92 6.92 1.41 -12.71
CA ASP A 92 7.55 2.69 -13.09
C ASP A 92 7.19 3.70 -12.00
N VAL A 93 8.10 3.87 -11.04
CA VAL A 93 7.98 4.91 -10.01
C VAL A 93 8.78 6.10 -10.49
N GLU A 94 8.10 7.21 -10.73
CA GLU A 94 8.75 8.46 -11.18
C GLU A 94 9.68 9.05 -10.09
N THR A 95 9.53 8.60 -8.84
CA THR A 95 10.29 9.05 -7.69
C THR A 95 11.60 8.27 -7.52
N ASP A 96 12.74 8.98 -7.52
CA ASP A 96 14.07 8.42 -7.31
C ASP A 96 14.33 8.15 -5.81
N ILE A 97 14.20 6.88 -5.39
CA ILE A 97 14.42 6.44 -4.00
C ILE A 97 15.90 6.05 -3.81
N ASN A 98 16.77 7.06 -3.68
CA ASN A 98 18.23 6.89 -3.62
C ASN A 98 18.84 6.96 -2.20
N SER A 99 18.01 7.04 -1.16
CA SER A 99 18.45 7.12 0.24
C SER A 99 17.37 6.64 1.21
N HIS A 100 17.74 6.41 2.47
CA HIS A 100 16.76 6.02 3.51
C HIS A 100 15.81 7.18 3.87
N GLU A 101 16.24 8.44 3.75
CA GLU A 101 15.37 9.60 3.90
C GLU A 101 14.37 9.70 2.75
N ALA A 102 14.81 9.53 1.51
CA ALA A 102 13.92 9.52 0.35
C ALA A 102 12.89 8.38 0.45
N LEU A 103 13.29 7.21 0.97
CA LEU A 103 12.37 6.11 1.25
C LEU A 103 11.29 6.49 2.26
N LYS A 104 11.67 7.16 3.35
CA LYS A 104 10.73 7.63 4.36
C LYS A 104 9.75 8.65 3.78
N GLU A 105 10.24 9.63 3.02
CA GLU A 105 9.38 10.64 2.38
C GLU A 105 8.43 9.97 1.39
N PHE A 106 8.91 9.05 0.55
CA PHE A 106 8.09 8.28 -0.37
C PHE A 106 6.96 7.52 0.34
N PHE A 107 7.28 6.77 1.41
CA PHE A 107 6.25 6.03 2.17
C PHE A 107 5.23 6.95 2.85
N LYS A 108 5.67 8.14 3.28
CA LYS A 108 4.77 9.12 3.88
C LYS A 108 3.86 9.76 2.83
N ASP A 109 4.39 10.14 1.69
CA ASP A 109 3.65 10.87 0.66
C ASP A 109 2.70 9.95 -0.12
N GLU A 110 3.16 8.76 -0.52
CA GLU A 110 2.37 7.84 -1.34
C GLU A 110 1.39 6.98 -0.53
N TYR A 111 1.76 6.62 0.70
CA TYR A 111 1.01 5.64 1.49
C TYR A 111 0.52 6.16 2.85
N ASP A 112 0.88 7.38 3.25
CA ASP A 112 0.68 7.93 4.61
C ASP A 112 1.27 7.03 5.72
N ILE A 113 2.33 6.27 5.40
CA ILE A 113 2.99 5.36 6.34
C ILE A 113 4.24 6.02 6.91
N GLU A 114 4.27 6.20 8.24
CA GLU A 114 5.48 6.67 8.92
C GLU A 114 6.45 5.53 9.21
N LEU A 115 7.58 5.51 8.49
CA LEU A 115 8.69 4.61 8.79
C LEU A 115 9.39 5.04 10.09
N THR A 116 9.61 4.09 10.98
CA THR A 116 10.34 4.32 12.24
C THR A 116 11.84 4.14 12.01
N PRO A 117 12.71 5.07 12.48
CA PRO A 117 14.13 4.90 12.33
C PRO A 117 14.64 3.76 13.22
N SER A 118 15.56 2.97 12.68
CA SER A 118 16.27 1.93 13.41
C SER A 118 17.30 2.51 14.38
N SER A 119 17.98 1.66 15.15
CA SER A 119 19.03 2.08 16.09
C SER A 119 20.24 2.75 15.40
N SER A 120 20.46 2.51 14.11
CA SER A 120 21.50 3.21 13.32
C SER A 120 21.06 4.61 12.87
N GLY A 121 19.77 4.94 13.01
CA GLY A 121 19.17 6.18 12.48
C GLY A 121 18.59 6.02 11.06
N GLU A 122 18.76 4.87 10.42
CA GLU A 122 18.25 4.59 9.08
C GLU A 122 16.77 4.17 9.13
N TYR A 123 15.99 4.64 8.16
CA TYR A 123 14.60 4.21 7.98
C TYR A 123 14.56 2.93 7.15
N ASN A 124 13.88 1.92 7.69
CA ASN A 124 13.72 0.61 7.05
C ASN A 124 12.24 0.25 7.00
N ILE A 125 11.86 -0.55 6.01
CA ILE A 125 10.49 -1.11 5.90
C ILE A 125 10.46 -2.41 6.69
N LEU A 126 9.49 -2.52 7.59
CA LEU A 126 9.16 -3.74 8.32
C LEU A 126 8.00 -4.47 7.63
N PRO A 127 7.77 -5.77 7.91
CA PRO A 127 6.66 -6.51 7.31
C PRO A 127 5.31 -5.81 7.50
N GLU A 128 5.10 -5.20 8.68
CA GLU A 128 3.86 -4.50 8.98
C GLU A 128 3.65 -3.28 8.07
N ASN A 129 4.73 -2.64 7.60
CA ASN A 129 4.62 -1.52 6.66
C ASN A 129 4.13 -1.98 5.28
N LEU A 130 4.56 -3.16 4.82
CA LEU A 130 4.00 -3.74 3.58
C LEU A 130 2.55 -4.17 3.76
N GLU A 131 2.19 -4.73 4.93
CA GLU A 131 0.79 -5.07 5.23
C GLU A 131 -0.11 -3.82 5.22
N GLU A 132 0.35 -2.70 5.78
CA GLU A 132 -0.35 -1.41 5.71
C GLU A 132 -0.46 -0.90 4.26
N MET A 133 0.63 -0.96 3.49
CA MET A 133 0.64 -0.55 2.07
C MET A 133 -0.38 -1.34 1.24
N TYR A 134 -0.35 -2.67 1.31
CA TYR A 134 -1.30 -3.52 0.58
C TYR A 134 -2.73 -3.40 1.12
N GLY A 135 -2.90 -3.16 2.42
CA GLY A 135 -4.19 -2.82 3.01
C GLY A 135 -4.76 -1.53 2.42
N GLY A 136 -3.93 -0.49 2.26
CA GLY A 136 -4.29 0.76 1.61
C GLY A 136 -4.69 0.57 0.14
N TYR A 137 -3.97 -0.27 -0.60
CA TYR A 137 -4.40 -0.66 -1.96
C TYR A 137 -5.75 -1.38 -1.96
N ALA A 138 -5.97 -2.32 -1.04
CA ALA A 138 -7.24 -3.02 -0.91
C ALA A 138 -8.40 -2.07 -0.58
N TYR A 139 -8.19 -1.09 0.30
CA TYR A 139 -9.16 -0.03 0.61
C TYR A 139 -9.58 0.73 -0.66
N ASN A 140 -8.62 1.05 -1.52
CA ASN A 140 -8.80 1.74 -2.79
C ASN A 140 -9.24 0.83 -3.95
N ASN A 141 -9.58 -0.44 -3.68
CA ASN A 141 -9.96 -1.43 -4.69
C ASN A 141 -8.87 -1.69 -5.75
N ILE A 142 -7.62 -1.49 -5.39
CA ILE A 142 -6.47 -1.73 -6.25
C ILE A 142 -5.94 -3.13 -5.94
N ASN A 143 -5.98 -4.01 -6.94
CA ASN A 143 -5.47 -5.37 -6.80
C ASN A 143 -3.93 -5.43 -6.91
N ALA A 144 -3.21 -4.62 -6.12
CA ALA A 144 -1.76 -4.48 -6.19
C ALA A 144 -1.04 -5.77 -5.76
N LEU A 145 -1.46 -6.36 -4.63
CA LEU A 145 -0.83 -7.57 -4.08
C LEU A 145 -0.77 -8.72 -5.09
N HIS A 146 -1.90 -9.05 -5.71
CA HIS A 146 -1.95 -10.13 -6.71
C HIS A 146 -1.15 -9.78 -7.97
N LYS A 147 -1.17 -8.52 -8.42
CA LYS A 147 -0.36 -8.08 -9.57
C LYS A 147 1.13 -8.22 -9.30
N ASP A 148 1.58 -7.82 -8.10
CA ASP A 148 2.97 -7.96 -7.69
C ASP A 148 3.34 -9.44 -7.53
N CYS A 149 2.46 -10.27 -6.98
CA CYS A 149 2.65 -11.72 -6.94
C CYS A 149 2.81 -12.33 -8.35
N ASP A 150 1.92 -12.00 -9.29
CA ASP A 150 1.97 -12.47 -10.68
C ASP A 150 3.28 -12.05 -11.36
N ALA A 151 3.69 -10.79 -11.17
CA ALA A 151 4.94 -10.27 -11.72
C ALA A 151 6.15 -11.03 -11.17
N LEU A 152 6.24 -11.19 -9.85
CA LEU A 152 7.35 -11.88 -9.18
C LEU A 152 7.38 -13.38 -9.51
N GLU A 153 6.23 -14.03 -9.63
CA GLU A 153 6.13 -15.43 -10.03
C GLU A 153 6.56 -15.63 -11.49
N SER A 154 6.20 -14.72 -12.38
CA SER A 154 6.56 -14.79 -13.81
C SER A 154 8.07 -14.79 -14.07
N ILE A 155 8.84 -14.16 -13.18
CA ILE A 155 10.31 -14.14 -13.20
C ILE A 155 10.95 -15.14 -12.24
N GLY A 156 10.14 -15.99 -11.58
CA GLY A 156 10.59 -17.07 -10.70
C GLY A 156 11.19 -16.61 -9.37
N LEU A 157 10.82 -15.41 -8.88
CA LEU A 157 11.27 -14.92 -7.58
C LEU A 157 10.44 -15.49 -6.43
N ILE A 158 9.15 -15.73 -6.63
CA ILE A 158 8.27 -16.37 -5.66
C ILE A 158 7.53 -17.55 -6.31
N ASN A 159 6.84 -18.34 -5.50
CA ASN A 159 5.96 -19.41 -5.96
C ASN A 159 4.72 -19.39 -5.07
N THR A 160 3.57 -19.00 -5.63
CA THR A 160 2.33 -18.88 -4.88
C THR A 160 1.60 -20.21 -4.75
N ALA A 161 1.87 -21.17 -5.64
CA ALA A 161 1.28 -22.52 -5.62
C ALA A 161 1.69 -23.37 -4.41
N VAL A 162 2.64 -22.92 -3.57
CA VAL A 162 2.94 -23.59 -2.28
C VAL A 162 1.94 -23.24 -1.17
N LEU A 163 0.99 -22.35 -1.44
CA LEU A 163 -0.03 -21.91 -0.49
C LEU A 163 -1.39 -22.62 -0.67
N GLU A 164 -1.56 -23.42 -1.73
CA GLU A 164 -2.77 -24.22 -2.05
C GLU A 164 -2.81 -25.61 -1.39
#